data_AF-A0AAJ2EFS7-F1
#
_entry.id   AF-A0AAJ2EFS7-F1
#
_cell.length_a   1.000
_cell.length_b   1.000
_cell.length_c   1.000
_cell.angle_alpha   90.00
_cell.angle_beta   90.00
_cell.angle_gamma   90.00
#
_symmetry.space_group_name_H-M   'P 1'
#
loop_
_entity.id
_entity.type
_entity.pdbx_description
1 polymer ?
#
loop_
_entity_poly.entity_id
_entity_poly.type
_entity_poly.pdbx_seq_one_letter_code
_entity_poly.pdbx_strand_id
1 'polypeptide(L)'
;MNSKMTETALQKNPFCLLGLSTRDNRHRIVEMAEERALYIDSEACLKARADLINPRSRLTAELAWLPGVSPRVAENITHALEANTISADLYERLAPLPKANVMAAVCERKTGSEPVSAIASFICAFVDTVEAVDLEDVLRDINEDRLLAGFPDVPITDAVEQDWTRRRKDYRTALKNMLDGMQADTLVEAITQAVERATGDGERHAPLLLDELVDAYEAETQQFLEAEATNLRTLIGKALADASGGLAAVNPTLDRIEQVARNWVSVAKPIQVSARSRGMSHQSSTDVATRMRSLGVDLNNEHGLLDCADRMTRLLGNLFVDLPEFGDTLAEDAKAIKGLRQSATDTQRQNAEWEREIAFEADVGVVFRDRLAVASQGITWKGRQFPLDSIRRVRWGGVRRSVNGVPTGTDYHVALSIKDAGEQNINLRKESTYTGFTQALWRAVCVRLMIDMLNRLEKGETLHFGSFSVEDGAITLPQHKFWSNNAPLRLRWSDVHVWSADGRFVVGKRDDKKVHGSASYIKDWDTHLIEHLIRGAFKKGAAKLTDYLKG
;
A
#
# COMPACT_ATOMS: atom_id res chain seq x y z
N MET A 1 -27.62 51.79 4.67
CA MET A 1 -26.19 52.14 4.63
C MET A 1 -25.58 51.41 3.43
N ASN A 2 -25.47 52.10 2.29
CA ASN A 2 -24.75 51.56 1.14
C ASN A 2 -23.27 51.51 1.52
N SER A 3 -22.74 50.31 1.74
CA SER A 3 -21.30 50.11 1.65
C SER A 3 -20.90 50.61 0.26
N LYS A 4 -20.06 51.65 0.18
CA LYS A 4 -19.46 52.06 -1.09
C LYS A 4 -18.68 50.86 -1.59
N MET A 5 -19.23 50.15 -2.58
CA MET A 5 -18.54 49.04 -3.22
C MET A 5 -17.23 49.58 -3.80
N THR A 6 -16.10 48.98 -3.43
CA THR A 6 -14.77 49.40 -3.88
C THR A 6 -14.69 49.39 -5.40
N GLU A 7 -14.18 50.44 -6.03
CA GLU A 7 -14.02 50.50 -7.49
C GLU A 7 -13.05 49.43 -8.00
N THR A 8 -13.39 48.79 -9.12
CA THR A 8 -12.55 47.75 -9.73
C THR A 8 -11.33 48.33 -10.43
N ALA A 9 -10.32 47.52 -10.74
CA ALA A 9 -9.17 47.95 -11.54
C ALA A 9 -9.59 48.51 -12.91
N LEU A 10 -10.64 47.94 -13.53
CA LEU A 10 -11.19 48.43 -14.80
C LEU A 10 -11.85 49.81 -14.62
N GLN A 11 -12.59 50.05 -13.54
CA GLN A 11 -13.20 51.36 -13.26
C GLN A 11 -12.17 52.44 -12.92
N LYS A 12 -11.01 52.05 -12.37
CA LYS A 12 -9.88 52.94 -12.11
C LYS A 12 -9.05 53.24 -13.35
N ASN A 13 -9.32 52.58 -14.48
CA ASN A 13 -8.60 52.84 -15.72
C ASN A 13 -8.81 54.32 -16.16
N PRO A 14 -7.76 55.02 -16.64
CA PRO A 14 -7.86 56.41 -17.08
C PRO A 14 -8.99 56.70 -18.08
N PHE A 15 -9.31 55.77 -18.98
CA PHE A 15 -10.42 55.92 -19.92
C PHE A 15 -11.79 55.93 -19.21
N CYS A 16 -11.99 55.04 -18.22
CA CYS A 16 -13.21 55.03 -17.42
C CYS A 16 -13.33 56.28 -16.53
N LEU A 17 -12.25 56.59 -15.82
CA LEU A 17 -12.20 57.67 -14.83
C LEU A 17 -12.52 59.03 -15.45
N LEU A 18 -12.06 59.25 -16.69
CA LEU A 18 -12.33 60.48 -17.44
C LEU A 18 -13.59 60.41 -18.33
N GLY A 19 -14.18 59.23 -18.52
CA GLY A 19 -15.30 59.02 -19.45
C GLY A 19 -14.90 59.23 -20.91
N LEU A 20 -13.76 58.66 -21.30
CA LEU A 20 -13.14 58.79 -22.62
C LEU A 20 -13.19 57.46 -23.39
N SER A 21 -13.24 57.58 -24.72
CA SER A 21 -12.96 56.49 -25.65
C SER A 21 -11.47 56.43 -26.01
N THR A 22 -10.99 55.24 -26.39
CA THR A 22 -9.65 55.04 -27.00
C THR A 22 -9.44 55.87 -28.27
N ARG A 23 -10.53 56.33 -28.90
CA ARG A 23 -10.56 57.16 -30.11
C ARG A 23 -10.47 58.66 -29.85
N ASP A 24 -10.50 59.09 -28.58
CA ASP A 24 -10.45 60.50 -28.22
C ASP A 24 -9.02 61.07 -28.34
N ASN A 25 -8.93 62.26 -28.93
CA ASN A 25 -7.67 62.96 -29.18
C ASN A 25 -7.14 63.70 -27.94
N ARG A 26 -5.91 64.22 -28.04
CA ARG A 26 -5.25 64.95 -26.94
C ARG A 26 -6.05 66.13 -26.38
N HIS A 27 -6.75 66.88 -27.22
CA HIS A 27 -7.57 68.00 -26.77
C HIS A 27 -8.71 67.52 -25.88
N ARG A 28 -9.44 66.48 -26.33
CA ARG A 28 -10.56 65.91 -25.57
C ARG A 28 -10.11 65.31 -24.24
N ILE A 29 -8.93 64.68 -24.20
CA ILE A 29 -8.35 64.14 -22.96
C ILE A 29 -8.09 65.27 -21.93
N VAL A 30 -7.53 66.40 -22.36
CA VAL A 30 -7.27 67.55 -21.47
C VAL A 30 -8.57 68.15 -20.96
N GLU A 31 -9.53 68.39 -21.87
CA GLU A 31 -10.85 68.93 -21.55
C GLU A 31 -11.58 68.06 -20.51
N MET A 32 -11.68 66.75 -20.75
CA MET A 32 -12.38 65.84 -19.85
C MET A 32 -11.68 65.69 -18.50
N ALA A 33 -10.35 65.78 -18.46
CA ALA A 33 -9.60 65.77 -17.20
C ALA A 33 -9.89 67.00 -16.33
N GLU A 34 -9.98 68.18 -16.94
CA GLU A 34 -10.32 69.42 -16.24
C GLU A 34 -11.79 69.40 -15.77
N GLU A 35 -12.71 68.91 -16.59
CA GLU A 35 -14.13 68.77 -16.24
C GLU A 35 -14.33 67.77 -15.10
N ARG A 36 -13.73 66.57 -15.18
CA ARG A 36 -13.89 65.51 -14.18
C ARG A 36 -13.24 65.85 -12.84
N ALA A 37 -12.15 66.60 -12.83
CA ALA A 37 -11.49 67.08 -11.61
C ALA A 37 -12.39 67.98 -10.73
N LEU A 38 -13.52 68.47 -11.27
CA LEU A 38 -14.54 69.20 -10.49
C LEU A 38 -15.43 68.28 -9.64
N TYR A 39 -15.53 66.99 -10.00
CA TYR A 39 -16.49 66.06 -9.41
C TYR A 39 -15.83 64.90 -8.67
N ILE A 40 -14.64 64.48 -9.09
CA ILE A 40 -13.87 63.38 -8.49
C ILE A 40 -12.47 63.84 -8.10
N ASP A 41 -11.64 62.93 -7.59
CA ASP A 41 -10.30 63.27 -7.11
C ASP A 41 -9.44 63.95 -8.21
N SER A 42 -8.99 65.16 -7.90
CA SER A 42 -8.23 66.01 -8.83
C SER A 42 -6.86 65.42 -9.14
N GLU A 43 -6.20 64.80 -8.16
CA GLU A 43 -4.89 64.16 -8.37
C GLU A 43 -5.01 62.94 -9.29
N ALA A 44 -6.03 62.09 -9.08
CA ALA A 44 -6.34 60.98 -9.98
C ALA A 44 -6.64 61.43 -11.41
N CYS A 45 -7.38 62.53 -11.60
CA CYS A 45 -7.67 63.09 -12.93
C CYS A 45 -6.40 63.61 -13.64
N LEU A 46 -5.54 64.33 -12.90
CA LEU A 46 -4.27 64.84 -13.44
C LEU A 46 -3.34 63.70 -13.85
N LYS A 47 -3.28 62.63 -13.04
CA LYS A 47 -2.52 61.42 -13.36
C LYS A 47 -3.10 60.71 -14.58
N ALA A 48 -4.42 60.49 -14.63
CA ALA A 48 -5.09 59.85 -15.77
C ALA A 48 -4.82 60.61 -17.08
N ARG A 49 -4.86 61.95 -17.05
CA ARG A 49 -4.47 62.80 -18.17
C ARG A 49 -3.03 62.56 -18.61
N ALA A 50 -2.09 62.57 -17.66
CA ALA A 50 -0.67 62.34 -17.95
C ALA A 50 -0.45 60.95 -18.58
N ASP A 51 -1.09 59.93 -18.02
CA ASP A 51 -1.01 58.55 -18.49
C ASP A 51 -1.52 58.43 -19.93
N LEU A 52 -2.63 59.08 -20.28
CA LEU A 52 -3.23 59.00 -21.62
C LEU A 52 -2.55 59.86 -22.70
N ILE A 53 -1.78 60.89 -22.30
CA ILE A 53 -1.03 61.75 -23.25
C ILE A 53 0.31 61.11 -23.63
N ASN A 54 1.00 60.48 -22.68
CA ASN A 54 2.29 59.85 -22.94
C ASN A 54 2.09 58.51 -23.66
N PRO A 55 2.71 58.27 -24.83
CA PRO A 55 2.47 57.06 -25.64
C PRO A 55 2.70 55.73 -24.91
N ARG A 56 3.66 55.69 -23.97
CA ARG A 56 4.07 54.46 -23.27
C ARG A 56 3.11 54.10 -22.15
N SER A 57 2.71 55.07 -21.32
CA SER A 57 1.70 54.87 -20.28
C SER A 57 0.30 54.70 -20.87
N ARG A 58 0.02 55.34 -22.01
CA ARG A 58 -1.24 55.16 -22.74
C ARG A 58 -1.39 53.71 -23.18
N LEU A 59 -0.34 53.08 -23.68
CA LEU A 59 -0.36 51.66 -24.05
C LEU A 59 -0.73 50.78 -22.85
N THR A 60 -0.14 51.02 -21.68
CA THR A 60 -0.50 50.30 -20.47
C THR A 60 -1.99 50.49 -20.11
N ALA A 61 -2.52 51.70 -20.26
CA ALA A 61 -3.94 51.97 -20.05
C ALA A 61 -4.83 51.27 -21.09
N GLU A 62 -4.43 51.23 -22.37
CA GLU A 62 -5.16 50.56 -23.46
C GLU A 62 -5.21 49.05 -23.27
N LEU A 63 -4.07 48.42 -22.92
CA LEU A 63 -4.00 46.98 -22.63
C LEU A 63 -4.86 46.58 -21.43
N ALA A 64 -5.05 47.48 -20.47
CA ALA A 64 -5.91 47.29 -19.31
C ALA A 64 -7.35 47.78 -19.51
N TRP A 65 -7.75 48.12 -20.74
CA TRP A 65 -9.07 48.66 -21.08
C TRP A 65 -9.85 47.73 -22.02
N LEU A 66 -10.63 48.29 -22.94
CA LEU A 66 -11.50 47.59 -23.87
C LEU A 66 -11.11 47.93 -25.34
N PRO A 67 -9.88 47.63 -25.79
CA PRO A 67 -9.45 47.95 -27.15
C PRO A 67 -10.31 47.23 -28.18
N GLY A 68 -10.60 47.88 -29.31
CA GLY A 68 -11.45 47.34 -30.37
C GLY A 68 -12.96 47.31 -30.04
N VAL A 69 -13.35 47.66 -28.82
CA VAL A 69 -14.76 47.68 -28.39
C VAL A 69 -15.40 49.04 -28.69
N SER A 70 -16.59 49.04 -29.30
CA SER A 70 -17.31 50.29 -29.57
C SER A 70 -17.64 51.07 -28.29
N PRO A 71 -17.62 52.42 -28.30
CA PRO A 71 -17.86 53.23 -27.10
C PRO A 71 -19.15 52.88 -26.36
N ARG A 72 -20.24 52.65 -27.08
CA ARG A 72 -21.55 52.27 -26.51
C ARG A 72 -21.50 50.95 -25.74
N VAL A 73 -20.75 49.96 -26.24
CA VAL A 73 -20.60 48.67 -25.55
C VAL A 73 -19.72 48.83 -24.31
N ALA A 74 -18.63 49.63 -24.41
CA ALA A 74 -17.78 49.94 -23.26
C ALA A 74 -18.56 50.65 -22.14
N GLU A 75 -19.40 51.64 -22.47
CA GLU A 75 -20.29 52.33 -21.52
C GLU A 75 -21.30 51.38 -20.86
N ASN A 76 -21.88 50.46 -21.63
CA ASN A 76 -22.80 49.46 -21.07
C ASN A 76 -22.08 48.55 -20.07
N ILE A 77 -20.84 48.15 -20.35
CA ILE A 77 -20.02 47.31 -19.46
C ILE A 77 -19.68 48.06 -18.17
N THR A 78 -19.22 49.31 -18.26
CA THR A 78 -18.87 50.12 -17.07
C THR A 78 -20.09 50.37 -16.19
N HIS A 79 -21.23 50.72 -16.79
CA HIS A 79 -22.48 50.91 -16.05
C HIS A 79 -22.95 49.60 -15.38
N ALA A 80 -22.85 48.46 -16.06
CA ALA A 80 -23.18 47.17 -15.47
C ALA A 80 -22.27 46.80 -14.29
N LEU A 81 -20.97 47.15 -14.36
CA LEU A 81 -20.02 46.96 -13.26
C LEU A 81 -20.29 47.89 -12.07
N GLU A 82 -20.68 49.14 -12.32
CA GLU A 82 -21.10 50.10 -11.29
C GLU A 82 -22.36 49.63 -10.57
N ALA A 83 -23.35 49.14 -11.33
CA ALA A 83 -24.61 48.65 -10.79
C ALA A 83 -24.51 47.22 -10.21
N ASN A 84 -23.34 46.56 -10.31
CA ASN A 84 -23.14 45.16 -9.95
C ASN A 84 -24.14 44.19 -10.63
N THR A 85 -24.43 44.45 -11.90
CA THR A 85 -25.36 43.67 -12.75
C THR A 85 -24.66 43.02 -13.95
N ILE A 86 -23.32 43.02 -13.95
CA ILE A 86 -22.50 42.42 -15.00
C ILE A 86 -22.82 40.92 -15.15
N SER A 87 -23.12 40.49 -16.38
CA SER A 87 -23.44 39.10 -16.72
C SER A 87 -22.53 38.58 -17.83
N ALA A 88 -22.39 37.26 -17.93
CA ALA A 88 -21.56 36.60 -18.94
C ALA A 88 -21.92 37.03 -20.38
N ASP A 89 -23.22 37.12 -20.68
CA ASP A 89 -23.73 37.52 -22.00
C ASP A 89 -23.18 38.86 -22.50
N LEU A 90 -22.84 39.78 -21.58
CA LEU A 90 -22.35 41.12 -21.93
C LEU A 90 -20.91 41.12 -22.43
N TYR A 91 -20.09 40.16 -21.97
CA TYR A 91 -18.66 40.09 -22.33
C TYR A 91 -18.27 38.84 -23.12
N GLU A 92 -19.15 37.85 -23.26
CA GLU A 92 -18.84 36.58 -23.95
C GLU A 92 -18.44 36.78 -25.42
N ARG A 93 -19.03 37.78 -26.09
CA ARG A 93 -18.80 38.11 -27.50
C ARG A 93 -17.62 39.05 -27.75
N LEU A 94 -16.96 39.52 -26.69
CA LEU A 94 -15.80 40.40 -26.83
C LEU A 94 -14.58 39.61 -27.33
N ALA A 95 -13.65 40.33 -27.95
CA ALA A 95 -12.33 39.79 -28.25
C ALA A 95 -11.60 39.34 -26.95
N PRO A 96 -10.62 38.43 -27.03
CA PRO A 96 -10.00 37.83 -25.84
C PRO A 96 -9.47 38.83 -24.80
N LEU A 97 -8.74 39.87 -25.20
CA LEU A 97 -8.19 40.85 -24.26
C LEU A 97 -9.27 41.68 -23.52
N PRO A 98 -10.20 42.39 -24.21
CA PRO A 98 -11.26 43.11 -23.52
C PRO A 98 -12.13 42.17 -22.66
N LYS A 99 -12.37 40.94 -23.10
CA LYS A 99 -13.06 39.91 -22.31
C LYS A 99 -12.31 39.60 -21.01
N ALA A 100 -11.01 39.32 -21.08
CA ALA A 100 -10.17 39.06 -19.92
C ALA A 100 -10.16 40.25 -18.94
N ASN A 101 -10.11 41.48 -19.45
CA ASN A 101 -10.19 42.69 -18.63
C ASN A 101 -11.52 42.81 -17.85
N VAL A 102 -12.64 42.46 -18.47
CA VAL A 102 -13.94 42.41 -17.79
C VAL A 102 -13.99 41.27 -16.78
N MET A 103 -13.49 40.08 -17.14
CA MET A 103 -13.46 38.93 -16.22
C MET A 103 -12.61 39.22 -14.96
N ALA A 104 -11.49 39.93 -15.10
CA ALA A 104 -10.71 40.40 -13.96
C ALA A 104 -11.52 41.34 -13.05
N ALA A 105 -12.28 42.28 -13.62
CA ALA A 105 -13.17 43.16 -12.85
C ALA A 105 -14.32 42.40 -12.17
N VAL A 106 -14.81 41.31 -12.80
CA VAL A 106 -15.81 40.41 -12.21
C VAL A 106 -15.23 39.68 -10.99
N CYS A 107 -13.95 39.25 -11.01
CA CYS A 107 -13.29 38.67 -9.84
C CYS A 107 -13.36 39.61 -8.62
N GLU A 108 -13.16 40.91 -8.83
CA GLU A 108 -13.22 41.93 -7.77
C GLU A 108 -14.63 42.18 -7.22
N ARG A 109 -15.66 41.65 -7.87
CA ARG A 109 -17.08 41.77 -7.49
C ARG A 109 -17.67 40.49 -6.92
N LYS A 110 -17.11 39.33 -7.24
CA LYS A 110 -17.61 38.03 -6.78
C LYS A 110 -17.45 37.89 -5.27
N THR A 111 -18.52 37.44 -4.62
CA THR A 111 -18.62 37.32 -3.15
C THR A 111 -18.50 35.89 -2.64
N GLY A 112 -18.16 34.92 -3.50
CA GLY A 112 -17.96 33.51 -3.12
C GLY A 112 -19.26 32.77 -2.73
N SER A 113 -20.43 33.34 -2.98
CA SER A 113 -21.74 32.71 -2.70
C SER A 113 -22.22 31.74 -3.79
N GLU A 114 -21.48 31.66 -4.88
CA GLU A 114 -21.78 30.81 -6.03
C GLU A 114 -21.38 29.36 -5.77
N PRO A 115 -22.01 28.37 -6.43
CA PRO A 115 -21.58 26.99 -6.36
C PRO A 115 -20.12 26.84 -6.79
N VAL A 116 -19.35 25.99 -6.09
CA VAL A 116 -17.94 25.70 -6.41
C VAL A 116 -17.74 25.33 -7.88
N SER A 117 -18.66 24.55 -8.44
CA SER A 117 -18.61 24.13 -9.84
C SER A 117 -18.71 25.30 -10.82
N ALA A 118 -19.45 26.36 -10.47
CA ALA A 118 -19.57 27.57 -11.27
C ALA A 118 -18.31 28.45 -11.16
N ILE A 119 -17.72 28.53 -9.96
CA ILE A 119 -16.44 29.19 -9.73
C ILE A 119 -15.34 28.52 -10.55
N ALA A 120 -15.23 27.20 -10.48
CA ALA A 120 -14.25 26.43 -11.26
C ALA A 120 -14.45 26.63 -12.77
N SER A 121 -15.69 26.59 -13.28
CA SER A 121 -15.99 26.88 -14.69
C SER A 121 -15.57 28.30 -15.09
N PHE A 122 -15.79 29.28 -14.21
CA PHE A 122 -15.38 30.66 -14.46
C PHE A 122 -13.85 30.79 -14.52
N ILE A 123 -13.12 30.12 -13.61
CA ILE A 123 -11.65 30.08 -13.64
C ILE A 123 -11.17 29.49 -14.96
N CYS A 124 -11.67 28.31 -15.37
CA CYS A 124 -11.33 27.69 -16.65
C CYS A 124 -11.58 28.64 -17.84
N ALA A 125 -12.79 29.21 -17.92
CA ALA A 125 -13.14 30.14 -18.99
C ALA A 125 -12.23 31.39 -19.00
N PHE A 126 -11.79 31.85 -17.83
CA PHE A 126 -10.92 33.02 -17.73
C PHE A 126 -9.51 32.68 -18.21
N VAL A 127 -8.92 31.59 -17.73
CA VAL A 127 -7.56 31.19 -18.14
C VAL A 127 -7.51 30.85 -19.63
N ASP A 128 -8.54 30.20 -20.17
CA ASP A 128 -8.66 29.94 -21.62
C ASP A 128 -8.79 31.24 -22.43
N THR A 129 -9.54 32.22 -21.91
CA THR A 129 -9.67 33.53 -22.55
C THR A 129 -8.32 34.25 -22.60
N VAL A 130 -7.50 34.15 -21.55
CA VAL A 130 -6.16 34.76 -21.49
C VAL A 130 -5.18 34.04 -22.42
N GLU A 131 -5.25 32.71 -22.50
CA GLU A 131 -4.44 31.90 -23.43
C GLU A 131 -4.75 32.21 -24.89
N ALA A 132 -6.01 32.57 -25.20
CA ALA A 132 -6.46 32.93 -26.54
C ALA A 132 -6.07 34.36 -26.98
N VAL A 133 -5.38 35.15 -26.14
CA VAL A 133 -4.98 36.52 -26.49
C VAL A 133 -3.79 36.51 -27.46
N ASP A 134 -4.04 36.99 -28.68
CA ASP A 134 -3.01 37.27 -29.68
C ASP A 134 -2.60 38.75 -29.64
N LEU A 135 -1.31 39.03 -29.43
CA LEU A 135 -0.80 40.41 -29.32
C LEU A 135 -0.82 41.17 -30.65
N GLU A 136 -0.72 40.50 -31.80
CA GLU A 136 -0.80 41.16 -33.11
C GLU A 136 -2.21 41.66 -33.36
N ASP A 137 -3.23 40.84 -33.08
CA ASP A 137 -4.63 41.24 -33.17
C ASP A 137 -4.95 42.38 -32.20
N VAL A 138 -4.46 42.30 -30.96
CA VAL A 138 -4.63 43.37 -29.96
C VAL A 138 -4.00 44.68 -30.43
N LEU A 139 -2.77 44.65 -30.94
CA LEU A 139 -2.09 45.86 -31.41
C LEU A 139 -2.72 46.42 -32.67
N ARG A 140 -3.28 45.59 -33.55
CA ARG A 140 -4.09 46.06 -34.68
C ARG A 140 -5.26 46.91 -34.19
N ASP A 141 -6.06 46.37 -33.26
CA ASP A 141 -7.23 47.07 -32.73
C ASP A 141 -6.83 48.38 -31.99
N ILE A 142 -5.73 48.35 -31.22
CA ILE A 142 -5.19 49.56 -30.56
C ILE A 142 -4.75 50.60 -31.57
N ASN A 143 -3.99 50.20 -32.61
CA ASN A 143 -3.45 51.13 -33.59
C ASN A 143 -4.55 51.75 -34.47
N GLU A 144 -5.61 50.99 -34.79
CA GLU A 144 -6.81 51.52 -35.46
C GLU A 144 -7.47 52.64 -34.65
N ASP A 145 -7.65 52.44 -33.33
CA ASP A 145 -8.20 53.47 -32.45
C ASP A 145 -7.24 54.68 -32.28
N ARG A 146 -5.93 54.43 -32.18
CA ARG A 146 -4.91 55.48 -32.08
C ARG A 146 -4.82 56.34 -33.32
N LEU A 147 -4.96 55.76 -34.51
CA LEU A 147 -5.00 56.48 -35.78
C LEU A 147 -6.14 57.50 -35.78
N LEU A 148 -7.34 57.09 -35.34
CA LEU A 148 -8.50 57.98 -35.19
C LEU A 148 -8.26 59.08 -34.15
N ALA A 149 -7.57 58.74 -33.04
CA ALA A 149 -7.24 59.67 -31.97
C ALA A 149 -6.04 60.60 -32.27
N GLY A 150 -5.30 60.38 -33.37
CA GLY A 150 -4.10 61.13 -33.71
C GLY A 150 -2.87 60.81 -32.84
N PHE A 151 -2.78 59.57 -32.34
CA PHE A 151 -1.62 59.03 -31.64
C PHE A 151 -0.77 58.15 -32.56
N PRO A 152 0.54 58.05 -32.32
CA PRO A 152 1.41 57.20 -33.13
C PRO A 152 1.14 55.72 -32.88
N ASP A 153 1.31 54.92 -33.95
CA ASP A 153 1.24 53.47 -33.92
C ASP A 153 2.27 52.86 -32.97
N VAL A 154 1.91 51.71 -32.40
CA VAL A 154 2.74 50.89 -31.52
C VAL A 154 3.17 49.64 -32.28
N PRO A 155 4.47 49.45 -32.55
CA PRO A 155 4.98 48.21 -33.09
C PRO A 155 5.07 47.13 -32.00
N ILE A 156 4.99 45.86 -32.41
CA ILE A 156 5.30 44.74 -31.52
C ILE A 156 6.79 44.77 -31.16
N THR A 157 7.07 44.82 -29.86
CA THR A 157 8.42 44.93 -29.30
C THR A 157 8.46 44.22 -27.95
N ASP A 158 9.66 43.91 -27.46
CA ASP A 158 9.88 43.35 -26.11
C ASP A 158 9.18 44.17 -25.02
N ALA A 159 9.07 45.49 -25.20
CA ALA A 159 8.39 46.37 -24.25
C ALA A 159 6.87 46.12 -24.19
N VAL A 160 6.24 45.70 -25.29
CA VAL A 160 4.82 45.30 -25.34
C VAL A 160 4.65 43.93 -24.67
N GLU A 161 5.54 42.99 -24.93
CA GLU A 161 5.51 41.67 -24.29
C GLU A 161 5.67 41.77 -22.76
N GLN A 162 6.51 42.69 -22.29
CA GLN A 162 6.66 42.99 -20.86
C GLN A 162 5.38 43.57 -20.25
N ASP A 163 4.68 44.45 -20.96
CA ASP A 163 3.37 44.94 -20.50
C ASP A 163 2.33 43.85 -20.47
N TRP A 164 2.32 42.98 -21.48
CA TRP A 164 1.44 41.83 -21.51
C TRP A 164 1.70 40.88 -20.35
N THR A 165 2.96 40.59 -20.06
CA THR A 165 3.38 39.80 -18.89
C THR A 165 2.90 40.44 -17.58
N ARG A 166 3.02 41.77 -17.46
CA ARG A 166 2.48 42.50 -16.30
C ARG A 166 0.96 42.38 -16.23
N ARG A 167 0.26 42.46 -17.36
CA ARG A 167 -1.19 42.32 -17.41
C ARG A 167 -1.64 40.91 -17.01
N ARG A 168 -0.95 39.86 -17.45
CA ARG A 168 -1.20 38.48 -17.01
C ARG A 168 -1.03 38.32 -15.50
N LYS A 169 0.01 38.94 -14.93
CA LYS A 169 0.22 38.99 -13.48
C LYS A 169 -0.96 39.66 -12.76
N ASP A 170 -1.51 40.75 -13.30
CA ASP A 170 -2.71 41.39 -12.74
C ASP A 170 -3.91 40.44 -12.75
N TYR A 171 -4.13 39.69 -13.83
CA TYR A 171 -5.21 38.69 -13.92
C TYR A 171 -5.05 37.59 -12.88
N ARG A 172 -3.82 37.08 -12.71
CA ARG A 172 -3.50 36.11 -11.67
C ARG A 172 -3.83 36.63 -10.28
N THR A 173 -3.45 37.88 -10.00
CA THR A 173 -3.77 38.54 -8.73
C THR A 173 -5.28 38.73 -8.54
N ALA A 174 -6.04 39.05 -9.58
CA ALA A 174 -7.50 39.15 -9.50
C ALA A 174 -8.15 37.80 -9.16
N LEU A 175 -7.74 36.71 -9.82
CA LEU A 175 -8.19 35.34 -9.52
C LEU A 175 -7.83 34.92 -8.10
N LYS A 176 -6.59 35.19 -7.70
CA LYS A 176 -6.10 34.89 -6.36
C LYS A 176 -6.91 35.62 -5.29
N ASN A 177 -7.08 36.93 -5.41
CA ASN A 177 -7.84 37.72 -4.44
C ASN A 177 -9.32 37.28 -4.35
N MET A 178 -9.91 36.85 -5.48
CA MET A 178 -11.25 36.28 -5.49
C MET A 178 -11.30 34.97 -4.69
N LEU A 179 -10.32 34.08 -4.88
CA LEU A 179 -10.19 32.83 -4.12
C LEU A 179 -9.95 33.10 -2.63
N ASP A 180 -9.02 34.00 -2.29
CA ASP A 180 -8.71 34.39 -0.90
C ASP A 180 -9.92 34.96 -0.14
N GLY A 181 -10.90 35.52 -0.87
CA GLY A 181 -12.15 36.01 -0.29
C GLY A 181 -13.14 34.93 0.12
N MET A 182 -12.87 33.66 -0.19
CA MET A 182 -13.76 32.52 0.10
C MET A 182 -13.42 31.84 1.44
N GLN A 183 -14.30 30.93 1.88
CA GLN A 183 -13.92 29.98 2.93
C GLN A 183 -12.85 29.01 2.42
N ALA A 184 -11.98 28.54 3.31
CA ALA A 184 -10.80 27.75 2.93
C ALA A 184 -11.17 26.44 2.20
N ASP A 185 -12.23 25.76 2.64
CA ASP A 185 -12.77 24.55 1.99
C ASP A 185 -13.28 24.85 0.58
N THR A 186 -14.08 25.91 0.41
CA THR A 186 -14.58 26.37 -0.89
C THR A 186 -13.44 26.73 -1.84
N LEU A 187 -12.40 27.42 -1.34
CA LEU A 187 -11.22 27.79 -2.11
C LEU A 187 -10.50 26.55 -2.65
N VAL A 188 -10.15 25.62 -1.74
CA VAL A 188 -9.43 24.39 -2.07
C VAL A 188 -10.23 23.56 -3.08
N GLU A 189 -11.54 23.43 -2.89
CA GLU A 189 -12.40 22.69 -3.81
C GLU A 189 -12.50 23.38 -5.18
N ALA A 190 -12.61 24.72 -5.22
CA ALA A 190 -12.71 25.49 -6.45
C ALA A 190 -11.44 25.40 -7.30
N ILE A 191 -10.26 25.58 -6.70
CA ILE A 191 -8.98 25.46 -7.42
C ILE A 191 -8.74 24.01 -7.86
N THR A 192 -9.09 23.02 -7.03
CA THR A 192 -8.99 21.60 -7.40
C THR A 192 -9.82 21.28 -8.63
N GLN A 193 -11.12 21.63 -8.62
CA GLN A 193 -11.99 21.39 -9.76
C GLN A 193 -11.55 22.17 -11.01
N ALA A 194 -11.00 23.39 -10.87
CA ALA A 194 -10.49 24.15 -12.00
C ALA A 194 -9.28 23.47 -12.65
N VAL A 195 -8.33 22.98 -11.84
CA VAL A 195 -7.14 22.27 -12.32
C VAL A 195 -7.52 20.94 -12.96
N GLU A 196 -8.36 20.13 -12.31
CA GLU A 196 -8.83 18.85 -12.85
C GLU A 196 -9.53 19.03 -14.19
N ARG A 197 -10.42 20.03 -14.33
CA ARG A 197 -11.12 20.30 -15.60
C ARG A 197 -10.20 20.79 -16.70
N ALA A 198 -9.32 21.74 -16.41
CA ALA A 198 -8.43 22.32 -17.42
C ALA A 198 -7.40 21.31 -17.93
N THR A 199 -6.94 20.41 -17.07
CA THR A 199 -5.92 19.41 -17.40
C THR A 199 -6.51 18.06 -17.82
N GLY A 200 -7.80 17.81 -17.55
CA GLY A 200 -8.38 16.46 -17.63
C GLY A 200 -7.69 15.52 -16.65
N ASP A 201 -7.73 15.85 -15.36
CA ASP A 201 -7.13 15.06 -14.26
C ASP A 201 -5.60 14.88 -14.38
N GLY A 202 -4.92 15.87 -14.95
CA GLY A 202 -3.47 15.85 -15.14
C GLY A 202 -2.98 15.20 -16.44
N GLU A 203 -3.88 14.83 -17.36
CA GLU A 203 -3.53 14.18 -18.64
C GLU A 203 -3.06 15.14 -19.74
N ARG A 204 -3.32 16.45 -19.58
CA ARG A 204 -2.96 17.51 -20.54
C ARG A 204 -2.45 18.73 -19.81
N HIS A 205 -1.58 19.50 -20.45
CA HIS A 205 -1.07 20.77 -19.93
C HIS A 205 -2.19 21.77 -19.65
N ALA A 206 -2.07 22.48 -18.53
CA ALA A 206 -2.95 23.60 -18.19
C ALA A 206 -2.53 24.88 -18.95
N PRO A 207 -3.46 25.83 -19.14
CA PRO A 207 -3.11 27.19 -19.57
C PRO A 207 -2.12 27.85 -18.60
N LEU A 208 -1.24 28.70 -19.11
CA LEU A 208 -0.12 29.23 -18.32
C LEU A 208 -0.57 30.02 -17.08
N LEU A 209 -1.66 30.78 -17.20
CA LEU A 209 -2.22 31.54 -16.09
C LEU A 209 -2.71 30.63 -14.94
N LEU A 210 -3.19 29.42 -15.26
CA LEU A 210 -3.63 28.46 -14.25
C LEU A 210 -2.45 27.86 -13.51
N ASP A 211 -1.37 27.49 -14.23
CA ASP A 211 -0.14 27.01 -13.60
C ASP A 211 0.44 28.07 -12.65
N GLU A 212 0.54 29.33 -13.08
CA GLU A 212 1.03 30.41 -12.22
C GLU A 212 0.14 30.67 -10.99
N LEU A 213 -1.18 30.40 -11.10
CA LEU A 213 -2.13 30.48 -9.99
C LEU A 213 -1.92 29.33 -8.99
N VAL A 214 -1.70 28.10 -9.48
CA VAL A 214 -1.38 26.94 -8.63
C VAL A 214 -0.04 27.12 -7.93
N ASP A 215 0.98 27.64 -8.61
CA ASP A 215 2.28 27.92 -8.00
C ASP A 215 2.16 28.96 -6.86
N ALA A 216 1.28 29.97 -7.02
CA ALA A 216 0.99 30.93 -5.94
C ALA A 216 0.26 30.27 -4.77
N TYR A 217 -0.70 29.38 -5.05
CA TYR A 217 -1.40 28.59 -4.05
C TYR A 217 -0.46 27.64 -3.28
N GLU A 218 0.47 26.98 -3.97
CA GLU A 218 1.49 26.12 -3.35
C GLU A 218 2.34 26.90 -2.35
N ALA A 219 2.83 28.08 -2.75
CA ALA A 219 3.62 28.93 -1.88
C ALA A 219 2.88 29.33 -0.59
N GLU A 220 1.56 29.58 -0.66
CA GLU A 220 0.76 29.99 0.49
C GLU A 220 0.33 28.82 1.39
N THR A 221 0.17 27.63 0.81
CA THR A 221 -0.22 26.42 1.56
C THR A 221 0.97 25.65 2.12
N GLN A 222 2.21 26.00 1.73
CA GLN A 222 3.43 25.34 2.16
C GLN A 222 3.52 25.18 3.68
N GLN A 223 3.28 26.24 4.46
CA GLN A 223 3.38 26.19 5.92
C GLN A 223 2.37 25.20 6.54
N PHE A 224 1.15 25.16 6.00
CA PHE A 224 0.12 24.21 6.44
C PHE A 224 0.52 22.76 6.10
N LEU A 225 0.96 22.52 4.86
CA LEU A 225 1.37 21.19 4.40
C LEU A 225 2.56 20.65 5.19
N GLU A 226 3.54 21.49 5.51
CA GLU A 226 4.70 21.13 6.34
C GLU A 226 4.29 20.81 7.79
N ALA A 227 3.38 21.60 8.37
CA ALA A 227 2.88 21.37 9.72
C ALA A 227 2.11 20.03 9.81
N GLU A 228 1.21 19.76 8.87
CA GLU A 228 0.45 18.52 8.83
C GLU A 228 1.33 17.31 8.49
N ALA A 229 2.35 17.45 7.63
CA ALA A 229 3.35 16.39 7.39
C ALA A 229 4.17 16.08 8.65
N THR A 230 4.48 17.10 9.46
CA THR A 230 5.13 16.92 10.76
C THR A 230 4.22 16.21 11.75
N ASN A 231 2.93 16.60 11.80
CA ASN A 231 1.92 15.93 12.61
C ASN A 231 1.78 14.45 12.23
N LEU A 232 1.73 14.12 10.93
CA LEU A 232 1.75 12.74 10.44
C LEU A 232 2.99 11.98 10.91
N ARG A 233 4.19 12.56 10.83
CA ARG A 233 5.41 11.93 11.37
C ARG A 233 5.28 11.60 12.85
N THR A 234 4.75 12.52 13.65
CA THR A 234 4.55 12.29 15.09
C THR A 234 3.54 11.17 15.35
N LEU A 235 2.43 11.15 14.63
CA LEU A 235 1.42 10.10 14.76
C LEU A 235 1.93 8.73 14.30
N ILE A 236 2.70 8.68 13.21
CA ILE A 236 3.37 7.45 12.74
C ILE A 236 4.32 6.92 13.81
N GLY A 237 5.17 7.76 14.39
CA GLY A 237 6.07 7.36 15.48
C GLY A 237 5.33 6.83 16.70
N LYS A 238 4.19 7.44 17.04
CA LYS A 238 3.31 6.96 18.11
C LYS A 238 2.70 5.59 17.78
N ALA A 239 2.18 5.40 16.57
CA ALA A 239 1.58 4.13 16.15
C ALA A 239 2.59 2.97 16.25
N LEU A 240 3.85 3.21 15.90
CA LEU A 240 4.93 2.24 16.06
C LEU A 240 5.24 1.94 17.54
N ALA A 241 5.30 2.97 18.40
CA ALA A 241 5.53 2.76 19.83
C ALA A 241 4.42 1.94 20.50
N ASP A 242 3.16 2.16 20.09
CA ASP A 242 1.98 1.47 20.60
C ASP A 242 1.80 0.05 20.00
N ALA A 243 2.58 -0.32 18.97
CA ALA A 243 2.38 -1.54 18.19
C ALA A 243 2.57 -2.84 19.00
N SER A 244 3.43 -2.81 20.02
CA SER A 244 3.58 -3.92 20.98
C SER A 244 2.30 -4.24 21.77
N GLY A 245 1.39 -3.27 21.91
CA GLY A 245 0.05 -3.45 22.51
C GLY A 245 -0.98 -4.09 21.57
N GLY A 246 -0.59 -4.41 20.34
CA GLY A 246 -1.43 -5.04 19.33
C GLY A 246 -2.46 -4.10 18.69
N LEU A 247 -3.38 -4.69 17.91
CA LEU A 247 -4.34 -3.97 17.07
C LEU A 247 -5.15 -2.89 17.82
N ALA A 248 -5.62 -3.21 19.03
CA ALA A 248 -6.47 -2.31 19.81
C ALA A 248 -5.74 -1.03 20.27
N ALA A 249 -4.43 -1.12 20.52
CA ALA A 249 -3.62 0.02 20.93
C ALA A 249 -3.32 0.96 19.74
N VAL A 250 -3.11 0.38 18.55
CA VAL A 250 -2.70 1.11 17.35
C VAL A 250 -3.86 1.80 16.63
N ASN A 251 -5.04 1.19 16.60
CA ASN A 251 -6.20 1.66 15.83
C ASN A 251 -6.58 3.13 16.05
N PRO A 252 -6.68 3.65 17.30
CA PRO A 252 -7.02 5.06 17.52
C PRO A 252 -6.01 6.04 16.91
N THR A 253 -4.73 5.65 16.85
CA THR A 253 -3.68 6.46 16.22
C THR A 253 -3.79 6.37 14.69
N LEU A 254 -4.12 5.20 14.13
CA LEU A 254 -4.40 5.05 12.69
C LEU A 254 -5.60 5.89 12.24
N ASP A 255 -6.66 5.97 13.06
CA ASP A 255 -7.83 6.81 12.77
C ASP A 255 -7.43 8.30 12.67
N ARG A 256 -6.54 8.76 13.55
CA ARG A 256 -6.00 10.12 13.49
C ARG A 256 -5.08 10.32 12.27
N ILE A 257 -4.23 9.35 11.94
CA ILE A 257 -3.39 9.39 10.74
C ILE A 257 -4.27 9.53 9.51
N GLU A 258 -5.34 8.75 9.40
CA GLU A 258 -6.28 8.82 8.29
C GLU A 258 -6.92 10.22 8.17
N GLN A 259 -7.37 10.80 9.28
CA GLN A 259 -7.96 12.14 9.27
C GLN A 259 -6.97 13.22 8.81
N VAL A 260 -5.76 13.21 9.38
CA VAL A 260 -4.70 14.18 9.05
C VAL A 260 -4.25 14.00 7.59
N ALA A 261 -4.09 12.75 7.13
CA ALA A 261 -3.72 12.47 5.75
C ALA A 261 -4.78 12.92 4.75
N ARG A 262 -6.07 12.74 5.05
CA ARG A 262 -7.18 13.25 4.22
C ARG A 262 -7.16 14.77 4.11
N ASN A 263 -6.96 15.47 5.23
CA ASN A 263 -6.86 16.93 5.23
C ASN A 263 -5.65 17.40 4.42
N TRP A 264 -4.49 16.76 4.65
CA TRP A 264 -3.26 17.06 3.91
C TRP A 264 -3.44 16.89 2.40
N VAL A 265 -3.98 15.75 1.98
CA VAL A 265 -4.21 15.44 0.56
C VAL A 265 -5.22 16.37 -0.06
N SER A 266 -6.28 16.75 0.65
CA SER A 266 -7.27 17.71 0.13
C SER A 266 -6.61 19.03 -0.28
N VAL A 267 -5.67 19.55 0.52
CA VAL A 267 -4.96 20.81 0.23
C VAL A 267 -3.87 20.60 -0.83
N ALA A 268 -3.22 19.43 -0.86
CA ALA A 268 -2.16 19.12 -1.83
C ALA A 268 -2.68 18.73 -3.22
N LYS A 269 -3.93 18.28 -3.35
CA LYS A 269 -4.53 17.78 -4.59
C LYS A 269 -4.36 18.70 -5.82
N PRO A 270 -4.67 20.01 -5.77
CA PRO A 270 -4.49 20.88 -6.95
C PRO A 270 -3.02 20.96 -7.40
N ILE A 271 -2.09 20.91 -6.44
CA ILE A 271 -0.64 20.91 -6.70
C ILE A 271 -0.23 19.59 -7.36
N GLN A 272 -0.72 18.45 -6.85
CA GLN A 272 -0.46 17.12 -7.41
C GLN A 272 -0.95 17.01 -8.86
N VAL A 273 -2.17 17.44 -9.13
CA VAL A 273 -2.76 17.38 -10.48
C VAL A 273 -2.02 18.31 -11.45
N SER A 274 -1.66 19.54 -11.02
CA SER A 274 -0.85 20.45 -11.83
C SER A 274 0.56 19.89 -12.08
N ALA A 275 1.25 19.34 -11.08
CA ALA A 275 2.55 18.71 -11.26
C ALA A 275 2.47 17.56 -12.28
N ARG A 276 1.44 16.71 -12.17
CA ARG A 276 1.19 15.61 -13.10
C ARG A 276 0.99 16.11 -14.54
N SER A 277 0.20 17.17 -14.74
CA SER A 277 0.01 17.79 -16.07
C SER A 277 1.29 18.31 -16.70
N ARG A 278 2.29 18.64 -15.88
CA ARG A 278 3.63 19.10 -16.29
C ARG A 278 4.64 17.96 -16.43
N GLY A 279 4.24 16.70 -16.23
CA GLY A 279 5.14 15.55 -16.23
C GLY A 279 6.11 15.53 -15.05
N MET A 280 5.75 16.19 -13.95
CA MET A 280 6.54 16.31 -12.72
C MET A 280 5.89 15.57 -11.56
N SER A 281 6.69 15.25 -10.54
CA SER A 281 6.21 14.69 -9.27
C SER A 281 6.26 15.74 -8.17
N HIS A 282 5.24 15.77 -7.30
CA HIS A 282 5.25 16.62 -6.11
C HIS A 282 5.94 15.89 -4.93
N GLN A 283 7.21 16.22 -4.70
CA GLN A 283 8.09 15.50 -3.75
C GLN A 283 7.49 15.38 -2.34
N SER A 284 6.85 16.43 -1.84
CA SER A 284 6.24 16.41 -0.50
C SER A 284 5.13 15.35 -0.39
N SER A 285 4.34 15.16 -1.45
CA SER A 285 3.33 14.09 -1.52
C SER A 285 3.98 12.70 -1.53
N THR A 286 5.03 12.51 -2.34
CA THR A 286 5.79 11.26 -2.38
C THR A 286 6.39 10.91 -1.02
N ASP A 287 6.94 11.88 -0.30
CA ASP A 287 7.50 11.69 1.04
C ASP A 287 6.45 11.26 2.07
N VAL A 288 5.28 11.91 2.07
CA VAL A 288 4.17 11.57 2.98
C VAL A 288 3.64 10.16 2.67
N ALA A 289 3.38 9.86 1.40
CA ALA A 289 2.90 8.54 0.96
C ALA A 289 3.90 7.44 1.33
N THR A 290 5.19 7.65 1.09
CA THR A 290 6.26 6.70 1.46
C THR A 290 6.25 6.40 2.96
N ARG A 291 6.13 7.42 3.81
CA ARG A 291 6.15 7.24 5.27
C ARG A 291 4.94 6.46 5.77
N MET A 292 3.76 6.77 5.23
CA MET A 292 2.54 6.04 5.55
C MET A 292 2.62 4.58 5.08
N ARG A 293 3.24 4.33 3.93
CA ARG A 293 3.52 2.97 3.45
C ARG A 293 4.46 2.22 4.39
N SER A 294 5.58 2.85 4.78
CA SER A 294 6.53 2.28 5.74
C SER A 294 5.84 1.89 7.05
N LEU A 295 4.94 2.72 7.58
CA LEU A 295 4.16 2.36 8.76
C LEU A 295 3.41 1.03 8.58
N GLY A 296 2.69 0.87 7.45
CA GLY A 296 1.97 -0.38 7.16
C GLY A 296 2.90 -1.59 7.11
N VAL A 297 4.05 -1.44 6.45
CA VAL A 297 5.09 -2.48 6.35
C VAL A 297 5.65 -2.85 7.72
N ASP A 298 6.03 -1.87 8.52
CA ASP A 298 6.65 -2.05 9.84
C ASP A 298 5.68 -2.71 10.82
N LEU A 299 4.41 -2.28 10.84
CA LEU A 299 3.36 -2.88 11.68
C LEU A 299 3.16 -4.38 11.37
N ASN A 300 3.24 -4.79 10.11
CA ASN A 300 3.15 -6.20 9.77
C ASN A 300 4.45 -6.95 10.06
N ASN A 301 5.59 -6.44 9.60
CA ASN A 301 6.86 -7.17 9.64
C ASN A 301 7.40 -7.32 11.07
N GLU A 302 7.26 -6.30 11.91
CA GLU A 302 7.79 -6.31 13.28
C GLU A 302 6.76 -6.79 14.31
N HIS A 303 5.46 -6.59 14.05
CA HIS A 303 4.40 -6.85 15.04
C HIS A 303 3.32 -7.83 14.57
N GLY A 304 3.40 -8.36 13.35
CA GLY A 304 2.41 -9.30 12.82
C GLY A 304 1.02 -8.71 12.60
N LEU A 305 0.90 -7.37 12.57
CA LEU A 305 -0.38 -6.66 12.44
C LEU A 305 -0.80 -6.52 10.96
N LEU A 306 -1.05 -7.66 10.31
CA LEU A 306 -1.39 -7.73 8.87
C LEU A 306 -2.64 -6.92 8.51
N ASP A 307 -3.63 -6.84 9.41
CA ASP A 307 -4.84 -6.04 9.17
C ASP A 307 -4.56 -4.53 9.14
N CYS A 308 -3.61 -4.06 9.94
CA CYS A 308 -3.15 -2.67 9.88
C CYS A 308 -2.45 -2.37 8.55
N ALA A 309 -1.63 -3.30 8.06
CA ALA A 309 -0.96 -3.16 6.76
C ALA A 309 -1.95 -3.13 5.59
N ASP A 310 -2.98 -3.99 5.60
CA ASP A 310 -4.08 -3.97 4.62
C ASP A 310 -4.83 -2.63 4.66
N ARG A 311 -5.16 -2.15 5.86
CA ARG A 311 -5.82 -0.86 6.06
C ARG A 311 -4.99 0.30 5.48
N MET A 312 -3.70 0.37 5.79
CA MET A 312 -2.81 1.42 5.29
C MET A 312 -2.64 1.36 3.77
N THR A 313 -2.49 0.16 3.19
CA THR A 313 -2.37 -0.03 1.74
C THR A 313 -3.61 0.48 1.00
N ARG A 314 -4.81 0.17 1.52
CA ARG A 314 -6.07 0.68 0.95
C ARG A 314 -6.22 2.18 1.11
N LEU A 315 -5.85 2.73 2.26
CA LEU A 315 -5.89 4.17 2.49
C LEU A 315 -4.99 4.91 1.49
N LEU A 316 -3.76 4.43 1.30
CA LEU A 316 -2.82 4.99 0.33
C LEU A 316 -3.37 4.96 -1.10
N GLY A 317 -3.93 3.82 -1.51
CA GLY A 317 -4.54 3.67 -2.85
C GLY A 317 -5.70 4.62 -3.11
N ASN A 318 -6.42 5.03 -2.06
CA ASN A 318 -7.51 6.00 -2.17
C ASN A 318 -7.01 7.45 -2.18
N LEU A 319 -5.95 7.75 -1.43
CA LEU A 319 -5.50 9.12 -1.19
C LEU A 319 -4.47 9.63 -2.19
N PHE A 320 -3.62 8.76 -2.73
CA PHE A 320 -2.49 9.15 -3.57
C PHE A 320 -2.61 8.62 -5.00
N VAL A 321 -3.84 8.61 -5.52
CA VAL A 321 -4.15 8.09 -6.87
C VAL A 321 -3.42 8.87 -7.97
N ASP A 322 -3.15 10.16 -7.75
CA ASP A 322 -2.47 11.03 -8.73
C ASP A 322 -0.94 10.89 -8.71
N LEU A 323 -0.39 10.05 -7.84
CA LEU A 323 1.05 9.75 -7.80
C LEU A 323 1.34 8.47 -8.61
N PRO A 324 1.80 8.58 -9.87
CA PRO A 324 2.02 7.41 -10.74
C PRO A 324 3.05 6.44 -10.17
N GLU A 325 4.05 6.94 -9.43
CA GLU A 325 5.12 6.15 -8.80
C GLU A 325 4.59 5.09 -7.81
N PHE A 326 3.39 5.29 -7.24
CA PHE A 326 2.85 4.40 -6.21
C PHE A 326 1.84 3.38 -6.73
N GLY A 327 1.29 3.56 -7.93
CA GLY A 327 0.25 2.67 -8.46
C GLY A 327 0.68 1.20 -8.48
N ASP A 328 1.82 0.92 -9.12
CA ASP A 328 2.36 -0.44 -9.23
C ASP A 328 2.79 -0.98 -7.86
N THR A 329 3.46 -0.15 -7.06
CA THR A 329 3.94 -0.54 -5.73
C THR A 329 2.79 -0.96 -4.80
N LEU A 330 1.69 -0.20 -4.78
CA LEU A 330 0.53 -0.51 -3.95
C LEU A 330 -0.22 -1.76 -4.45
N ALA A 331 -0.23 -2.00 -5.76
CA ALA A 331 -0.78 -3.23 -6.32
C ALA A 331 0.03 -4.47 -5.90
N GLU A 332 1.37 -4.35 -5.90
CA GLU A 332 2.26 -5.39 -5.38
C GLU A 332 2.05 -5.63 -3.88
N ASP A 333 1.94 -4.56 -3.08
CA ASP A 333 1.67 -4.64 -1.64
C ASP A 333 0.34 -5.36 -1.36
N ALA A 334 -0.73 -4.98 -2.07
CA ALA A 334 -2.03 -5.62 -1.93
C ALA A 334 -1.97 -7.12 -2.28
N LYS A 335 -1.22 -7.49 -3.31
CA LYS A 335 -0.99 -8.90 -3.69
C LYS A 335 -0.19 -9.64 -2.62
N ALA A 336 0.85 -9.04 -2.06
CA ALA A 336 1.65 -9.61 -0.99
C ALA A 336 0.80 -9.87 0.26
N ILE A 337 -0.01 -8.89 0.67
CA ILE A 337 -0.93 -9.00 1.80
C ILE A 337 -1.95 -10.14 1.59
N LYS A 338 -2.51 -10.26 0.38
CA LYS A 338 -3.40 -11.37 0.03
C LYS A 338 -2.70 -12.73 0.14
N GLY A 339 -1.46 -12.82 -0.33
CA GLY A 339 -0.63 -14.02 -0.20
C GLY A 339 -0.38 -14.42 1.26
N LEU A 340 -0.06 -13.45 2.12
CA LEU A 340 0.14 -13.69 3.55
C LEU A 340 -1.13 -14.21 4.24
N ARG A 341 -2.29 -13.62 3.94
CA ARG A 341 -3.58 -14.11 4.46
C ARG A 341 -3.89 -15.54 4.03
N GLN A 342 -3.63 -15.86 2.76
CA GLN A 342 -3.83 -17.22 2.25
C GLN A 342 -2.90 -18.21 2.94
N SER A 343 -1.61 -17.89 3.06
CA SER A 343 -0.63 -18.74 3.74
C SER A 343 -0.99 -19.00 5.21
N ALA A 344 -1.49 -17.99 5.92
CA ALA A 344 -1.95 -18.15 7.30
C ALA A 344 -3.16 -19.11 7.39
N THR A 345 -4.11 -18.97 6.47
CA THR A 345 -5.29 -19.83 6.37
C THR A 345 -4.91 -21.28 6.03
N ASP A 346 -4.01 -21.45 5.06
CA ASP A 346 -3.53 -22.77 4.63
C ASP A 346 -2.75 -23.47 5.75
N THR A 347 -1.91 -22.74 6.48
CA THR A 347 -1.19 -23.26 7.65
C THR A 347 -2.17 -23.71 8.74
N GLN A 348 -3.19 -22.90 9.03
CA GLN A 348 -4.21 -23.26 10.01
C GLN A 348 -4.99 -24.50 9.58
N ARG A 349 -5.33 -24.61 8.29
CA ARG A 349 -6.01 -25.78 7.72
C ARG A 349 -5.15 -27.04 7.80
N GLN A 350 -3.89 -26.95 7.39
CA GLN A 350 -2.95 -28.08 7.46
C GLN A 350 -2.74 -28.54 8.90
N ASN A 351 -2.59 -27.61 9.85
CA ASN A 351 -2.49 -27.94 11.27
C ASN A 351 -3.75 -28.66 11.78
N ALA A 352 -4.94 -28.18 11.43
CA ALA A 352 -6.20 -28.81 11.82
C ALA A 352 -6.42 -30.19 11.17
N GLU A 353 -5.98 -30.36 9.91
CA GLU A 353 -6.01 -31.65 9.22
C GLU A 353 -5.06 -32.65 9.90
N TRP A 354 -3.82 -32.24 10.18
CA TRP A 354 -2.84 -33.06 10.90
C TRP A 354 -3.32 -33.45 12.31
N GLU A 355 -3.90 -32.52 13.06
CA GLU A 355 -4.48 -32.79 14.39
C GLU A 355 -5.55 -33.89 14.35
N ARG A 356 -6.42 -33.87 13.33
CA ARG A 356 -7.43 -34.91 13.13
C ARG A 356 -6.81 -36.25 12.77
N GLU A 357 -5.77 -36.25 11.94
CA GLU A 357 -5.10 -37.48 11.53
C GLU A 357 -4.44 -38.18 12.71
N ILE A 358 -3.79 -37.45 13.62
CA ILE A 358 -3.09 -38.06 14.77
C ILE A 358 -4.01 -38.37 15.95
N ALA A 359 -5.23 -37.82 15.98
CA ALA A 359 -6.14 -37.96 17.10
C ALA A 359 -6.51 -39.44 17.37
N PHE A 360 -6.31 -39.85 18.62
CA PHE A 360 -6.77 -41.14 19.12
C PHE A 360 -7.15 -41.00 20.59
N GLU A 361 -8.22 -41.68 21.01
CA GLU A 361 -8.64 -41.71 22.41
C GLU A 361 -9.32 -43.04 22.76
N ALA A 362 -8.97 -43.60 23.91
CA ALA A 362 -9.61 -44.79 24.47
C ALA A 362 -9.47 -44.86 26.00
N ASP A 363 -10.48 -45.46 26.65
CA ASP A 363 -10.43 -45.87 28.05
C ASP A 363 -9.77 -47.25 28.19
N VAL A 364 -8.74 -47.35 29.04
CA VAL A 364 -8.03 -48.60 29.34
C VAL A 364 -8.25 -49.00 30.79
N GLY A 365 -8.94 -50.11 31.01
CA GLY A 365 -9.23 -50.66 32.34
C GLY A 365 -10.67 -51.15 32.48
N VAL A 366 -10.97 -51.89 33.56
CA VAL A 366 -12.30 -52.48 33.80
C VAL A 366 -13.03 -51.74 34.91
N VAL A 367 -12.40 -51.61 36.09
CA VAL A 367 -12.98 -50.95 37.28
C VAL A 367 -12.47 -49.51 37.42
N PHE A 368 -11.16 -49.31 37.24
CA PHE A 368 -10.53 -48.01 37.10
C PHE A 368 -10.08 -47.86 35.64
N ARG A 369 -10.52 -46.80 34.97
CA ARG A 369 -10.19 -46.54 33.57
C ARG A 369 -9.15 -45.43 33.50
N ASP A 370 -8.01 -45.76 32.89
CA ASP A 370 -6.99 -44.78 32.52
C ASP A 370 -7.24 -44.29 31.10
N ARG A 371 -7.20 -42.97 30.90
CA ARG A 371 -7.28 -42.37 29.57
C ARG A 371 -5.98 -42.62 28.81
N LEU A 372 -6.07 -43.20 27.62
CA LEU A 372 -5.01 -43.27 26.63
C LEU A 372 -5.37 -42.39 25.44
N ALA A 373 -4.57 -41.38 25.14
CA ALA A 373 -4.84 -40.49 24.00
C ALA A 373 -3.57 -40.04 23.27
N VAL A 374 -3.72 -39.72 21.99
CA VAL A 374 -2.72 -39.04 21.15
C VAL A 374 -3.38 -37.78 20.60
N ALA A 375 -2.71 -36.64 20.76
CA ALA A 375 -3.13 -35.35 20.22
C ALA A 375 -1.89 -34.47 19.95
N SER A 376 -2.07 -33.28 19.35
CA SER A 376 -0.96 -32.37 19.00
C SER A 376 -0.11 -32.00 20.21
N GLN A 377 -0.75 -31.82 21.37
CA GLN A 377 -0.07 -31.52 22.63
C GLN A 377 0.70 -32.71 23.26
N GLY A 378 0.55 -33.94 22.75
CA GLY A 378 1.27 -35.11 23.27
C GLY A 378 0.44 -36.38 23.43
N ILE A 379 1.10 -37.41 23.99
CA ILE A 379 0.48 -38.68 24.39
C ILE A 379 0.06 -38.59 25.86
N THR A 380 -1.21 -38.88 26.15
CA THR A 380 -1.75 -38.94 27.51
C THR A 380 -1.85 -40.38 27.97
N TRP A 381 -1.32 -40.69 29.16
CA TRP A 381 -1.43 -42.01 29.79
C TRP A 381 -1.32 -41.90 31.31
N LYS A 382 -2.25 -42.55 32.05
CA LYS A 382 -2.27 -42.57 33.52
C LYS A 382 -2.16 -41.19 34.18
N GLY A 383 -2.90 -40.21 33.65
CA GLY A 383 -2.90 -38.83 34.14
C GLY A 383 -1.62 -38.03 33.84
N ARG A 384 -0.67 -38.60 33.10
CA ARG A 384 0.53 -37.90 32.63
C ARG A 384 0.41 -37.58 31.15
N GLN A 385 1.02 -36.46 30.75
CA GLN A 385 1.10 -36.03 29.36
C GLN A 385 2.57 -35.99 28.92
N PHE A 386 2.84 -36.56 27.77
CA PHE A 386 4.18 -36.66 27.19
C PHE A 386 4.20 -35.91 25.85
N PRO A 387 4.87 -34.75 25.76
CA PRO A 387 5.00 -34.00 24.52
C PRO A 387 5.54 -34.88 23.38
N LEU A 388 5.00 -34.75 22.17
CA LEU A 388 5.37 -35.62 21.03
C LEU A 388 6.88 -35.54 20.74
N ASP A 389 7.45 -34.33 20.83
CA ASP A 389 8.85 -34.03 20.61
C ASP A 389 9.78 -34.67 21.66
N SER A 390 9.28 -34.91 22.88
CA SER A 390 10.02 -35.55 23.98
C SER A 390 10.23 -37.05 23.79
N ILE A 391 9.42 -37.73 22.96
CA ILE A 391 9.53 -39.17 22.73
C ILE A 391 10.77 -39.44 21.88
N ARG A 392 11.64 -40.36 22.31
CA ARG A 392 12.94 -40.64 21.67
C ARG A 392 13.00 -41.98 20.98
N ARG A 393 12.34 -42.99 21.55
CA ARG A 393 12.31 -44.36 21.03
C ARG A 393 10.99 -45.03 21.34
N VAL A 394 10.62 -46.02 20.54
CA VAL A 394 9.34 -46.73 20.64
C VAL A 394 9.53 -48.22 20.43
N ARG A 395 8.74 -49.06 21.11
CA ARG A 395 8.68 -50.51 20.86
C ARG A 395 7.29 -51.02 21.17
N TRP A 396 6.82 -52.04 20.44
CA TRP A 396 5.51 -52.61 20.69
C TRP A 396 5.33 -54.01 20.10
N GLY A 397 4.38 -54.79 20.62
CA GLY A 397 4.02 -56.09 20.05
C GLY A 397 2.98 -56.83 20.89
N GLY A 398 2.54 -57.99 20.42
CA GLY A 398 1.52 -58.82 21.09
C GLY A 398 2.06 -60.18 21.52
N VAL A 399 1.64 -60.64 22.70
CA VAL A 399 1.93 -61.97 23.25
C VAL A 399 0.61 -62.74 23.34
N ARG A 400 0.47 -63.79 22.52
CA ARG A 400 -0.70 -64.68 22.57
C ARG A 400 -0.63 -65.54 23.82
N ARG A 401 -1.72 -65.57 24.60
CA ARG A 401 -1.89 -66.45 25.75
C ARG A 401 -2.60 -67.72 25.32
N SER A 402 -2.18 -68.85 25.89
CA SER A 402 -2.91 -70.10 25.80
C SER A 402 -2.89 -70.82 27.14
N VAL A 403 -3.97 -71.52 27.45
CA VAL A 403 -4.07 -72.42 28.59
C VAL A 403 -4.43 -73.79 28.02
N ASN A 404 -3.60 -74.80 28.27
CA ASN A 404 -3.76 -76.16 27.70
C ASN A 404 -3.96 -76.17 26.18
N GLY A 405 -3.25 -75.30 25.45
CA GLY A 405 -3.35 -75.20 23.99
C GLY A 405 -4.56 -74.40 23.45
N VAL A 406 -5.47 -73.93 24.32
CA VAL A 406 -6.61 -73.09 23.92
C VAL A 406 -6.23 -71.60 24.03
N PRO A 407 -6.32 -70.80 22.95
CA PRO A 407 -6.04 -69.37 23.00
C PRO A 407 -6.98 -68.62 23.96
N THR A 408 -6.43 -67.88 24.92
CA THR A 408 -7.19 -67.11 25.92
C THR A 408 -7.12 -65.59 25.70
N GLY A 409 -6.60 -65.17 24.54
CA GLY A 409 -6.47 -63.77 24.12
C GLY A 409 -5.01 -63.33 24.00
N THR A 410 -4.79 -62.06 23.64
CA THR A 410 -3.46 -61.48 23.41
C THR A 410 -3.23 -60.33 24.39
N ASP A 411 -2.06 -60.27 25.01
CA ASP A 411 -1.60 -59.07 25.72
C ASP A 411 -0.74 -58.24 24.77
N TYR A 412 -1.07 -56.97 24.61
CA TYR A 412 -0.36 -56.04 23.76
C TYR A 412 0.49 -55.10 24.63
N HIS A 413 1.73 -54.90 24.23
CA HIS A 413 2.70 -54.08 24.93
C HIS A 413 3.12 -52.94 24.02
N VAL A 414 3.14 -51.72 24.54
CA VAL A 414 3.76 -50.56 23.91
C VAL A 414 4.65 -49.90 24.96
N ALA A 415 5.86 -49.51 24.57
CA ALA A 415 6.73 -48.72 25.43
C ALA A 415 7.28 -47.51 24.67
N LEU A 416 7.39 -46.40 25.40
CA LEU A 416 7.90 -45.12 24.92
C LEU A 416 9.12 -44.76 25.77
N SER A 417 10.24 -44.44 25.13
CA SER A 417 11.35 -43.76 25.80
C SER A 417 11.13 -42.27 25.70
N ILE A 418 11.07 -41.58 26.84
CA ILE A 418 10.78 -40.16 26.94
C ILE A 418 12.01 -39.45 27.49
N LYS A 419 12.39 -38.34 26.84
CA LYS A 419 13.49 -37.48 27.31
C LYS A 419 13.25 -37.08 28.76
N ASP A 420 14.25 -37.27 29.61
CA ASP A 420 14.25 -36.89 31.03
C ASP A 420 13.21 -37.60 31.93
N ALA A 421 12.31 -38.42 31.37
CA ALA A 421 11.27 -39.16 32.12
C ALA A 421 11.42 -40.69 32.07
N GLY A 422 12.39 -41.20 31.31
CA GLY A 422 12.70 -42.63 31.24
C GLY A 422 11.75 -43.42 30.34
N GLU A 423 11.52 -44.69 30.70
CA GLU A 423 10.65 -45.59 29.95
C GLU A 423 9.22 -45.60 30.50
N GLN A 424 8.24 -45.41 29.61
CA GLN A 424 6.82 -45.53 29.93
C GLN A 424 6.22 -46.75 29.21
N ASN A 425 5.67 -47.68 30.00
CA ASN A 425 4.99 -48.87 29.51
C ASN A 425 3.46 -48.69 29.49
N ILE A 426 2.83 -49.20 28.43
CA ILE A 426 1.39 -49.18 28.15
C ILE A 426 1.00 -50.62 27.78
N ASN A 427 0.20 -51.26 28.64
CA ASN A 427 -0.27 -52.63 28.44
C ASN A 427 -1.76 -52.61 28.06
N LEU A 428 -2.11 -53.22 26.93
CA LEU A 428 -3.44 -53.21 26.35
C LEU A 428 -3.95 -54.65 26.18
N ARG A 429 -5.25 -54.85 26.35
CA ARG A 429 -5.93 -56.15 26.12
C ARG A 429 -6.89 -56.15 24.94
N LYS A 430 -7.35 -54.96 24.53
CA LYS A 430 -8.26 -54.79 23.39
C LYS A 430 -7.42 -54.54 22.14
N GLU A 431 -7.57 -55.40 21.14
CA GLU A 431 -6.88 -55.27 19.86
C GLU A 431 -7.21 -53.95 19.16
N SER A 432 -8.48 -53.53 19.17
CA SER A 432 -8.91 -52.27 18.56
C SER A 432 -8.20 -51.04 19.18
N THR A 433 -8.06 -51.00 20.50
CA THR A 433 -7.33 -49.95 21.21
C THR A 433 -5.85 -49.97 20.84
N TYR A 434 -5.22 -51.16 20.78
CA TYR A 434 -3.82 -51.31 20.40
C TYR A 434 -3.56 -50.87 18.95
N THR A 435 -4.37 -51.34 18.01
CA THR A 435 -4.26 -50.99 16.60
C THR A 435 -4.48 -49.49 16.37
N GLY A 436 -5.52 -48.92 16.98
CA GLY A 436 -5.77 -47.48 16.86
C GLY A 436 -4.65 -46.63 17.46
N PHE A 437 -4.15 -47.00 18.64
CA PHE A 437 -3.06 -46.28 19.30
C PHE A 437 -1.75 -46.37 18.51
N THR A 438 -1.36 -47.55 18.03
CA THR A 438 -0.11 -47.72 17.28
C THR A 438 -0.16 -47.02 15.91
N GLN A 439 -1.33 -46.99 15.25
CA GLN A 439 -1.51 -46.19 14.03
C GLN A 439 -1.37 -44.69 14.30
N ALA A 440 -1.96 -44.19 15.38
CA ALA A 440 -1.80 -42.79 15.78
C ALA A 440 -0.34 -42.47 16.17
N LEU A 441 0.32 -43.36 16.91
CA LEU A 441 1.74 -43.26 17.27
C LEU A 441 2.64 -43.24 16.03
N TRP A 442 2.28 -43.99 14.98
CA TRP A 442 3.02 -43.99 13.73
C TRP A 442 3.02 -42.60 13.08
N ARG A 443 1.83 -42.00 12.95
CA ARG A 443 1.64 -40.66 12.35
C ARG A 443 2.22 -39.55 13.21
N ALA A 444 2.03 -39.61 14.53
CA ALA A 444 2.44 -38.55 15.44
C ALA A 444 3.94 -38.55 15.78
N VAL A 445 4.60 -39.72 15.76
CA VAL A 445 5.96 -39.86 16.34
C VAL A 445 6.91 -40.63 15.42
N CYS A 446 6.49 -41.76 14.85
CA CYS A 446 7.43 -42.70 14.20
C CYS A 446 8.05 -42.13 12.93
N VAL A 447 7.30 -41.33 12.15
CA VAL A 447 7.83 -40.67 10.94
C VAL A 447 9.03 -39.77 11.28
N ARG A 448 8.88 -38.92 12.30
CA ARG A 448 9.98 -38.06 12.79
C ARG A 448 11.18 -38.89 13.26
N LEU A 449 10.95 -39.94 14.04
CA LEU A 449 12.05 -40.80 14.53
C LEU A 449 12.79 -41.51 13.38
N MET A 450 12.09 -41.92 12.31
CA MET A 450 12.73 -42.47 11.11
C MET A 450 13.59 -41.43 10.39
N ILE A 451 13.12 -40.18 10.27
CA ILE A 451 13.91 -39.08 9.68
C ILE A 451 15.17 -38.84 10.51
N ASP A 452 15.05 -38.80 11.85
CA ASP A 452 16.19 -38.66 12.75
C ASP A 452 17.19 -39.82 12.59
N MET A 453 16.71 -41.07 12.43
CA MET A 453 17.55 -42.22 12.13
C MET A 453 18.32 -42.07 10.82
N LEU A 454 17.64 -41.67 9.74
CA LEU A 454 18.26 -41.48 8.43
C LEU A 454 19.31 -40.37 8.46
N ASN A 455 19.03 -39.25 9.11
CA ASN A 455 19.99 -38.15 9.29
C ASN A 455 21.26 -38.59 10.03
N ARG A 456 21.13 -39.51 11.00
CA ARG A 456 22.28 -40.07 11.73
C ARG A 456 23.09 -41.04 10.87
N LEU A 457 22.42 -41.90 10.11
CA LEU A 457 23.05 -42.80 9.15
C LEU A 457 23.80 -42.02 8.06
N GLU A 458 23.23 -40.94 7.54
CA GLU A 458 23.88 -40.07 6.54
C GLU A 458 25.17 -39.43 7.07
N LYS A 459 25.20 -39.09 8.37
CA LYS A 459 26.39 -38.60 9.08
C LYS A 459 27.42 -39.70 9.39
N GLY A 460 27.16 -40.94 8.99
CA GLY A 460 28.07 -42.08 9.18
C GLY A 460 27.94 -42.76 10.55
N GLU A 461 26.89 -42.48 11.34
CA GLU A 461 26.67 -43.19 12.59
C GLU A 461 26.27 -44.66 12.35
N THR A 462 26.72 -45.54 13.24
CA THR A 462 26.27 -46.94 13.31
C THR A 462 25.15 -47.08 14.35
N LEU A 463 23.97 -47.49 13.90
CA LEU A 463 22.79 -47.72 14.76
C LEU A 463 22.71 -49.19 15.18
N HIS A 464 22.31 -49.47 16.42
CA HIS A 464 22.31 -50.83 16.98
C HIS A 464 20.89 -51.30 17.30
N PHE A 465 20.55 -52.52 16.88
CA PHE A 465 19.22 -53.13 17.03
C PHE A 465 19.35 -54.61 17.42
N GLY A 466 18.95 -54.96 18.64
CA GLY A 466 19.06 -56.32 19.14
C GLY A 466 20.48 -56.87 18.95
N SER A 467 20.63 -57.89 18.10
CA SER A 467 21.93 -58.52 17.83
C SER A 467 22.66 -58.03 16.58
N PHE A 468 22.19 -56.98 15.90
CA PHE A 468 22.83 -56.45 14.67
C PHE A 468 23.03 -54.94 14.73
N SER A 469 23.91 -54.42 13.87
CA SER A 469 24.11 -52.98 13.70
C SER A 469 24.02 -52.57 12.24
N VAL A 470 23.58 -51.34 12.01
CA VAL A 470 23.22 -50.79 10.71
C VAL A 470 24.04 -49.53 10.47
N GLU A 471 24.66 -49.47 9.30
CA GLU A 471 25.22 -48.29 8.66
C GLU A 471 24.38 -47.97 7.43
N ASP A 472 24.56 -46.79 6.83
CA ASP A 472 23.74 -46.37 5.70
C ASP A 472 23.77 -47.36 4.52
N GLY A 473 24.97 -47.82 4.13
CA GLY A 473 25.17 -48.76 3.02
C GLY A 473 25.45 -50.21 3.41
N ALA A 474 25.40 -50.56 4.71
CA ALA A 474 25.83 -51.88 5.18
C ALA A 474 25.14 -52.30 6.47
N ILE A 475 25.12 -53.61 6.73
CA ILE A 475 24.62 -54.21 7.96
C ILE A 475 25.66 -55.19 8.51
N THR A 476 25.84 -55.20 9.82
CA THR A 476 26.77 -56.11 10.49
C THR A 476 25.99 -57.14 11.30
N LEU A 477 26.16 -58.41 10.95
CA LEU A 477 25.43 -59.55 11.52
C LEU A 477 26.35 -60.51 12.30
N PRO A 478 25.88 -61.15 13.39
CA PRO A 478 26.66 -62.14 14.11
C PRO A 478 26.74 -63.47 13.34
N GLN A 479 27.81 -64.24 13.59
CA GLN A 479 28.01 -65.58 13.03
C GLN A 479 27.78 -66.67 14.08
N HIS A 480 27.01 -67.70 13.72
CA HIS A 480 26.67 -68.83 14.58
C HIS A 480 27.35 -70.12 14.08
N LYS A 481 28.70 -70.11 14.06
CA LYS A 481 29.50 -71.26 13.67
C LYS A 481 30.05 -71.97 14.91
N PHE A 482 29.90 -73.29 14.94
CA PHE A 482 30.63 -74.16 15.87
C PHE A 482 32.08 -74.23 15.35
N TRP A 483 33.07 -73.84 16.17
CA TRP A 483 34.53 -74.00 15.93
C TRP A 483 35.33 -72.89 15.21
N SER A 484 34.81 -71.67 15.01
CA SER A 484 35.59 -70.54 14.43
C SER A 484 35.48 -69.24 15.25
N ASN A 485 36.40 -68.31 15.02
CA ASN A 485 36.31 -66.95 15.56
C ASN A 485 35.05 -66.26 14.99
N ASN A 486 34.01 -66.12 15.81
CA ASN A 486 32.67 -65.65 15.41
C ASN A 486 32.60 -64.11 15.33
N ALA A 487 33.59 -63.49 14.66
CA ALA A 487 33.58 -62.05 14.44
C ALA A 487 32.34 -61.64 13.62
N PRO A 488 31.65 -60.54 13.95
CA PRO A 488 30.51 -60.06 13.18
C PRO A 488 30.89 -59.81 11.72
N LEU A 489 30.01 -60.18 10.80
CA LEU A 489 30.20 -60.04 9.36
C LEU A 489 29.46 -58.80 8.85
N ARG A 490 30.23 -57.81 8.35
CA ARG A 490 29.69 -56.65 7.63
C ARG A 490 29.32 -57.03 6.21
N LEU A 491 28.07 -56.80 5.83
CA LEU A 491 27.45 -57.20 4.56
C LEU A 491 26.82 -55.99 3.88
N ARG A 492 26.73 -56.03 2.54
CA ARG A 492 25.95 -55.05 1.79
C ARG A 492 24.46 -55.42 1.84
N TRP A 493 23.59 -54.45 1.60
CA TRP A 493 22.14 -54.69 1.52
C TRP A 493 21.76 -55.73 0.43
N SER A 494 22.55 -55.84 -0.64
CA SER A 494 22.38 -56.86 -1.69
C SER A 494 22.53 -58.30 -1.19
N ASP A 495 23.32 -58.50 -0.14
CA ASP A 495 23.78 -59.83 0.29
C ASP A 495 22.85 -60.46 1.34
N VAL A 496 21.83 -59.72 1.77
CA VAL A 496 20.93 -60.08 2.86
C VAL A 496 19.48 -60.19 2.42
N HIS A 497 18.68 -60.89 3.23
CA HIS A 497 17.23 -60.99 3.13
C HIS A 497 16.64 -60.83 4.53
N VAL A 498 15.34 -60.52 4.59
CA VAL A 498 14.65 -60.23 5.84
C VAL A 498 13.35 -61.00 5.97
N TRP A 499 13.02 -61.38 7.20
CA TRP A 499 11.76 -62.03 7.56
C TRP A 499 11.40 -61.71 9.01
N SER A 500 10.21 -62.12 9.42
CA SER A 500 9.76 -62.00 10.81
C SER A 500 9.49 -63.40 11.35
N ALA A 501 10.01 -63.69 12.55
CA ALA A 501 9.83 -64.98 13.21
C ALA A 501 9.80 -64.76 14.73
N ASP A 502 8.91 -65.45 15.44
CA ASP A 502 8.82 -65.49 16.91
C ASP A 502 8.85 -64.11 17.59
N GLY A 503 8.13 -63.14 17.01
CA GLY A 503 8.08 -61.77 17.56
C GLY A 503 9.39 -60.99 17.40
N ARG A 504 10.21 -61.36 16.43
CA ARG A 504 11.46 -60.68 16.07
C ARG A 504 11.49 -60.36 14.58
N PHE A 505 12.08 -59.22 14.24
CA PHE A 505 12.57 -58.92 12.91
C PHE A 505 13.93 -59.58 12.75
N VAL A 506 14.14 -60.31 11.65
CA VAL A 506 15.34 -61.10 11.40
C VAL A 506 15.95 -60.72 10.06
N VAL A 507 17.27 -60.51 10.08
CA VAL A 507 18.08 -60.27 8.89
C VAL A 507 19.10 -61.39 8.78
N GLY A 508 19.20 -62.01 7.62
CA GLY A 508 20.15 -63.09 7.36
C GLY A 508 20.88 -62.92 6.04
N LYS A 509 22.10 -63.45 5.95
CA LYS A 509 22.81 -63.57 4.68
C LYS A 509 22.06 -64.54 3.76
N ARG A 510 21.93 -64.22 2.48
CA ARG A 510 21.17 -65.03 1.51
C ARG A 510 21.70 -66.46 1.39
N ASP A 511 23.02 -66.60 1.33
CA ASP A 511 23.68 -67.88 1.02
C ASP A 511 24.30 -68.57 2.25
N ASP A 512 24.09 -68.06 3.47
CA ASP A 512 24.62 -68.67 4.71
C ASP A 512 23.63 -68.50 5.88
N LYS A 513 22.91 -69.59 6.20
CA LYS A 513 21.95 -69.63 7.31
C LYS A 513 22.60 -69.43 8.69
N LYS A 514 23.93 -69.60 8.81
CA LYS A 514 24.67 -69.39 10.06
C LYS A 514 24.99 -67.91 10.31
N VAL A 515 24.71 -67.02 9.37
CA VAL A 515 24.93 -65.57 9.53
C VAL A 515 23.58 -64.86 9.55
N HIS A 516 23.08 -64.59 10.76
CA HIS A 516 21.81 -63.90 10.95
C HIS A 516 21.79 -63.16 12.29
N GLY A 517 21.10 -62.03 12.31
CA GLY A 517 20.83 -61.22 13.49
C GLY A 517 19.34 -60.94 13.63
N SER A 518 18.89 -60.60 14.84
CA SER A 518 17.49 -60.30 15.09
C SER A 518 17.28 -59.24 16.15
N ALA A 519 16.18 -58.51 16.03
CA ALA A 519 15.68 -57.54 17.00
C ALA A 519 14.22 -57.85 17.35
N SER A 520 13.89 -57.86 18.64
CA SER A 520 12.56 -58.16 19.16
C SER A 520 11.65 -56.93 19.07
N TYR A 521 10.42 -57.14 18.60
CA TYR A 521 9.41 -56.07 18.55
C TYR A 521 9.05 -55.49 19.92
N ILE A 522 9.15 -56.29 20.99
CA ILE A 522 8.76 -55.89 22.36
C ILE A 522 9.98 -55.54 23.21
N LYS A 523 11.16 -56.14 22.97
CA LYS A 523 12.35 -55.93 23.81
C LYS A 523 13.32 -54.90 23.24
N ASP A 524 13.46 -54.82 21.92
CA ASP A 524 14.45 -53.98 21.28
C ASP A 524 13.79 -52.71 20.72
N TRP A 525 14.39 -51.56 20.99
CA TRP A 525 13.88 -50.25 20.57
C TRP A 525 13.88 -50.09 19.05
N ASP A 526 12.83 -49.43 18.56
CA ASP A 526 12.67 -48.97 17.18
C ASP A 526 12.73 -50.08 16.12
N THR A 527 12.53 -51.34 16.52
CA THR A 527 12.54 -52.51 15.63
C THR A 527 11.58 -52.34 14.45
N HIS A 528 10.37 -51.83 14.69
CA HIS A 528 9.38 -51.57 13.63
C HIS A 528 9.84 -50.48 12.65
N LEU A 529 10.57 -49.47 13.14
CA LEU A 529 11.03 -48.33 12.34
C LEU A 529 12.16 -48.78 11.41
N ILE A 530 13.16 -49.49 11.96
CA ILE A 530 14.28 -49.99 11.15
C ILE A 530 13.83 -51.06 10.16
N GLU A 531 12.89 -51.93 10.54
CA GLU A 531 12.31 -52.89 9.61
C GLU A 531 11.62 -52.18 8.45
N HIS A 532 10.83 -51.13 8.72
CA HIS A 532 10.15 -50.36 7.70
C HIS A 532 11.14 -49.74 6.70
N LEU A 533 12.21 -49.11 7.21
CA LEU A 533 13.27 -48.54 6.38
C LEU A 533 13.96 -49.61 5.52
N ILE A 534 14.37 -50.74 6.10
CA ILE A 534 15.07 -51.81 5.36
C ILE A 534 14.17 -52.43 4.29
N ARG A 535 12.92 -52.76 4.63
CA ARG A 535 11.98 -53.33 3.65
C ARG A 535 11.66 -52.33 2.53
N GLY A 536 11.51 -51.05 2.89
CA GLY A 536 11.32 -49.96 1.92
C GLY A 536 12.51 -49.81 0.98
N ALA A 537 13.72 -49.80 1.51
CA ALA A 537 14.96 -49.75 0.74
C ALA A 537 15.09 -50.96 -0.22
N PHE A 538 14.76 -52.17 0.23
CA PHE A 538 14.79 -53.36 -0.62
C PHE A 538 13.77 -53.27 -1.75
N LYS A 539 12.57 -52.76 -1.48
CA LYS A 539 11.54 -52.56 -2.50
C LYS A 539 11.98 -51.53 -3.55
N LYS A 540 12.73 -50.50 -3.16
CA LYS A 540 13.30 -49.48 -4.06
C LYS A 540 14.62 -49.90 -4.73
N GLY A 541 15.18 -51.07 -4.39
CA GLY A 541 16.50 -51.49 -4.88
C GLY A 541 17.65 -50.59 -4.41
N ALA A 542 17.47 -49.91 -3.28
CA ALA A 542 18.39 -48.90 -2.79
C ALA A 542 19.71 -49.51 -2.28
N ALA A 543 20.83 -48.84 -2.59
CA ALA A 543 22.15 -49.22 -2.11
C ALA A 543 22.44 -48.65 -0.71
N LYS A 544 21.73 -47.60 -0.31
CA LYS A 544 21.79 -46.96 1.01
C LYS A 544 20.39 -46.83 1.61
N LEU A 545 20.28 -46.81 2.94
CA LEU A 545 18.99 -46.57 3.59
C LEU A 545 18.52 -45.11 3.41
N THR A 546 19.44 -44.15 3.33
CA THR A 546 19.13 -42.73 3.07
C THR A 546 18.49 -42.47 1.72
N ASP A 547 18.66 -43.37 0.74
CA ASP A 547 17.99 -43.30 -0.55
C ASP A 547 16.47 -43.56 -0.44
N TYR A 548 15.99 -44.02 0.73
CA TYR A 548 14.56 -44.19 1.02
C TYR A 548 13.75 -42.90 0.79
N LEU A 549 14.33 -41.73 1.11
CA LEU A 549 13.69 -40.41 0.93
C LEU A 549 13.91 -39.80 -0.46
N LYS A 550 14.85 -40.32 -1.27
CA LYS A 550 15.30 -39.71 -2.55
C LYS A 550 14.53 -40.17 -3.79
N GLY A 551 13.30 -40.68 -3.62
CA GLY A 551 12.52 -41.19 -4.74
C GLY A 551 11.03 -41.03 -4.54
#